data_AF-A0ABD0RRH5-F1
#
_entry.id   AF-A0ABD0RRH5-F1
#
_cell.length_a   1.000
_cell.length_b   1.000
_cell.length_c   1.000
_cell.angle_alpha   90.00
_cell.angle_beta   90.00
_cell.angle_gamma   90.00
#
_symmetry.space_group_name_H-M   'P 1'
#
loop_
_entity.id
_entity.type
_entity.pdbx_description
1 polymer ?
#
loop_
_entity_poly.entity_id
_entity_poly.type
_entity_poly.pdbx_seq_one_letter_code
_entity_poly.pdbx_strand_id
1 'polypeptide(L)'
;FPRIVDACASYLAEALHPENCVGILHLADVHSLESLKSKVYAYIIQNFSQVVDHDEILELPADVLVNLLQHDDLGVTEEEQVFDVVMHWVRARQDERIAQLPHVLTHVRLPLLDPWYFVEKVEGDPLIRQCAEVFPLLQEARIYHLSGKE
;
A
#
# COMPACT_ATOMS: atom_id res chain seq x y z
N PHE A 1 -5.58 -33.60 -2.45
CA PHE A 1 -4.21 -33.67 -1.90
C PHE A 1 -3.95 -32.54 -0.87
N PRO A 2 -4.72 -32.47 0.24
CA PRO A 2 -4.59 -31.36 1.20
C PRO A 2 -3.27 -31.33 1.98
N ARG A 3 -2.60 -32.49 2.14
CA ARG A 3 -1.35 -32.61 2.92
C ARG A 3 -0.12 -31.96 2.26
N ILE A 4 -0.08 -31.88 0.93
CA ILE A 4 1.05 -31.28 0.22
C ILE A 4 0.95 -29.76 0.31
N VAL A 5 -0.25 -29.22 0.15
CA VAL A 5 -0.49 -27.78 0.22
C VAL A 5 -0.16 -27.24 1.62
N ASP A 6 -0.53 -27.96 2.68
CA ASP A 6 -0.22 -27.58 4.06
C ASP A 6 1.29 -27.61 4.36
N ALA A 7 2.01 -28.62 3.84
CA ALA A 7 3.46 -28.71 3.95
C ALA A 7 4.17 -27.60 3.16
N CYS A 8 3.70 -27.29 1.94
CA CYS A 8 4.20 -26.17 1.16
C CYS A 8 3.90 -24.84 1.86
N ALA A 9 2.71 -24.67 2.44
CA ALA A 9 2.34 -23.46 3.17
C ALA A 9 3.24 -23.22 4.38
N SER A 10 3.57 -24.28 5.13
CA SER A 10 4.52 -24.20 6.24
C SER A 10 5.92 -23.79 5.76
N TYR A 11 6.40 -24.40 4.67
CA TYR A 11 7.69 -24.05 4.08
C TYR A 11 7.74 -22.61 3.57
N LEU A 12 6.70 -22.15 2.88
CA LEU A 12 6.60 -20.77 2.40
C LEU A 12 6.51 -19.77 3.56
N ALA A 13 5.85 -20.14 4.66
CA ALA A 13 5.82 -19.31 5.86
C ALA A 13 7.20 -19.16 6.52
N GLU A 14 8.05 -20.20 6.45
CA GLU A 14 9.44 -20.13 6.93
C GLU A 14 10.36 -19.39 5.95
N ALA A 15 10.06 -19.43 4.65
CA ALA A 15 10.81 -18.77 3.58
C ALA A 15 10.31 -17.36 3.23
N LEU A 16 9.52 -16.73 4.11
CA LEU A 16 8.99 -15.37 3.93
C LEU A 16 10.13 -14.35 3.82
N HIS A 17 10.14 -13.62 2.71
CA HIS A 17 11.12 -12.59 2.39
C HIS A 17 10.39 -11.36 1.78
N PRO A 18 10.87 -10.13 1.96
CA PRO A 18 10.26 -8.95 1.34
C PRO A 18 10.22 -9.02 -0.20
N GLU A 19 11.12 -9.78 -0.81
CA GLU A 19 11.20 -10.01 -2.26
C GLU A 19 10.30 -11.13 -2.79
N ASN A 20 9.62 -11.89 -1.90
CA ASN A 20 8.77 -13.01 -2.33
C ASN A 20 7.39 -13.00 -1.66
N CYS A 21 7.16 -12.06 -0.74
CA CYS A 21 5.96 -12.05 0.08
C CYS A 21 4.69 -11.86 -0.76
N VAL A 22 4.74 -11.11 -1.85
CA VAL A 22 3.58 -10.89 -2.74
C VAL A 22 3.28 -12.15 -3.54
N GLY A 23 4.31 -12.80 -4.09
CA GLY A 23 4.15 -14.08 -4.77
C GLY A 23 3.56 -15.16 -3.86
N ILE A 24 4.03 -15.24 -2.60
CA ILE A 24 3.49 -16.16 -1.59
C ILE A 24 2.05 -15.79 -1.23
N LEU A 25 1.74 -14.49 -1.12
CA LEU A 25 0.40 -14.03 -0.83
C LEU A 25 -0.58 -14.43 -1.93
N HIS A 26 -0.19 -14.26 -3.20
CA HIS A 26 -1.00 -14.66 -4.33
C HIS A 26 -1.22 -16.18 -4.36
N LEU A 27 -0.18 -16.97 -4.08
CA LEU A 27 -0.32 -18.42 -3.93
C LEU A 27 -1.28 -18.79 -2.79
N ALA A 28 -1.18 -18.10 -1.65
CA ALA A 28 -2.07 -18.30 -0.52
C ALA A 28 -3.53 -17.98 -0.88
N ASP A 29 -3.76 -16.94 -1.69
CA ASP A 29 -5.09 -16.58 -2.17
C ASP A 29 -5.67 -17.62 -3.14
N VAL A 30 -4.87 -18.01 -4.15
CA VAL A 30 -5.23 -19.03 -5.15
C VAL A 30 -5.56 -20.39 -4.51
N HIS A 31 -4.84 -20.75 -3.46
CA HIS A 31 -5.06 -22.01 -2.72
C HIS A 31 -5.97 -21.87 -1.50
N SER A 32 -6.52 -20.67 -1.24
CA SER A 32 -7.36 -20.36 -0.08
C SER A 32 -6.72 -20.75 1.27
N LEU A 33 -5.41 -20.55 1.40
CA LEU A 33 -4.63 -20.82 2.59
C LEU A 33 -4.69 -19.62 3.56
N GLU A 34 -5.80 -19.51 4.28
CA GLU A 34 -6.04 -18.37 5.19
C GLU A 34 -4.95 -18.21 6.26
N SER A 35 -4.43 -19.32 6.80
CA SER A 35 -3.37 -19.30 7.81
C SER A 35 -2.04 -18.75 7.27
N LEU A 36 -1.69 -19.09 6.02
CA LEU A 36 -0.50 -18.55 5.36
C LEU A 36 -0.71 -17.09 4.99
N LYS A 37 -1.86 -16.78 4.40
CA LYS A 37 -2.26 -15.42 4.02
C LYS A 37 -2.12 -14.47 5.21
N SER A 38 -2.69 -14.81 6.36
CA SER A 38 -2.60 -13.99 7.57
C SER A 38 -1.16 -13.78 8.06
N LYS A 39 -0.30 -14.82 8.00
CA LYS A 39 1.13 -14.70 8.34
C LYS A 39 1.88 -13.78 7.38
N VAL A 40 1.66 -13.92 6.08
CA VAL A 40 2.28 -13.10 5.03
C VAL A 40 1.84 -11.65 5.19
N TYR A 41 0.55 -11.40 5.43
CA TYR A 41 0.03 -10.06 5.72
C TYR A 41 0.72 -9.44 6.94
N ALA A 42 0.78 -10.15 8.07
CA ALA A 42 1.45 -9.66 9.27
C ALA A 42 2.92 -9.34 9.01
N TYR A 43 3.60 -10.16 8.19
CA TYR A 43 4.97 -9.92 7.78
C TYR A 43 5.12 -8.66 6.92
N ILE A 44 4.25 -8.47 5.92
CA ILE A 44 4.24 -7.28 5.07
C ILE A 44 3.96 -6.02 5.89
N ILE A 45 3.01 -6.07 6.83
CA ILE A 45 2.70 -4.93 7.71
C ILE A 45 3.92 -4.58 8.55
N GLN A 46 4.57 -5.55 9.19
CA GLN A 46 5.74 -5.29 10.04
C GLN A 46 6.98 -4.84 9.26
N ASN A 47 7.17 -5.36 8.04
CA ASN A 47 8.34 -5.07 7.20
C ASN A 47 7.98 -4.19 6.00
N PHE A 48 6.91 -3.40 6.11
CA PHE A 48 6.38 -2.65 4.98
C PHE A 48 7.46 -1.74 4.39
N SER A 49 8.22 -1.05 5.24
CA SER A 49 9.37 -0.21 4.86
C SER A 49 10.47 -0.93 4.06
N GLN A 50 10.61 -2.26 4.18
CA GLN A 50 11.51 -3.05 3.33
C GLN A 50 10.82 -3.54 2.07
N VAL A 51 9.57 -4.00 2.17
CA VAL A 51 8.78 -4.48 1.02
C VAL A 51 8.59 -3.36 -0.02
N VAL A 52 8.45 -2.12 0.44
CA VAL A 52 8.31 -0.94 -0.43
C VAL A 52 9.56 -0.55 -1.21
N ASP A 53 10.74 -0.97 -0.73
CA ASP A 53 12.00 -0.77 -1.45
C ASP A 53 12.10 -1.74 -2.65
N HIS A 54 11.32 -2.83 -2.61
CA HIS A 54 11.28 -3.83 -3.66
C HIS A 54 10.14 -3.60 -4.66
N ASP A 55 10.42 -3.85 -5.94
CA ASP A 55 9.46 -3.79 -7.06
C ASP A 55 8.27 -4.74 -6.87
N GLU A 56 8.40 -5.73 -5.99
CA GLU A 56 7.36 -6.72 -5.70
C GLU A 56 6.03 -6.06 -5.25
N ILE A 57 6.09 -4.91 -4.55
CA ILE A 57 4.91 -4.15 -4.15
C ILE A 57 4.05 -3.74 -5.36
N LEU A 58 4.66 -3.56 -6.54
CA LEU A 58 3.98 -3.18 -7.79
C LEU A 58 3.05 -4.27 -8.33
N GLU A 59 3.33 -5.53 -7.99
CA GLU A 59 2.54 -6.68 -8.41
C GLU A 59 1.30 -6.90 -7.53
N LEU A 60 1.21 -6.22 -6.38
CA LEU A 60 0.05 -6.32 -5.50
C LEU A 60 -1.23 -5.84 -6.19
N PRO A 61 -2.35 -6.55 -6.00
CA PRO A 61 -3.66 -6.05 -6.42
C PRO A 61 -4.10 -4.89 -5.51
N ALA A 62 -4.91 -3.99 -6.06
CA ALA A 62 -5.38 -2.78 -5.38
C ALA A 62 -6.07 -3.11 -4.05
N ASP A 63 -6.88 -4.16 -4.05
CA ASP A 63 -7.66 -4.60 -2.89
C ASP A 63 -6.76 -4.96 -1.70
N VAL A 64 -5.66 -5.67 -1.98
CA VAL A 64 -4.67 -6.03 -0.97
C VAL A 64 -3.92 -4.81 -0.49
N LEU A 65 -3.50 -3.92 -1.40
CA LEU A 65 -2.81 -2.69 -1.04
C LEU A 65 -3.70 -1.81 -0.15
N VAL A 66 -4.96 -1.63 -0.51
CA VAL A 66 -5.95 -0.89 0.28
C VAL A 66 -6.12 -1.52 1.66
N ASN A 67 -6.26 -2.85 1.74
CA ASN A 67 -6.40 -3.54 3.02
C ASN A 67 -5.14 -3.40 3.89
N LEU A 68 -3.95 -3.34 3.28
CA LEU A 68 -2.71 -3.02 3.99
C LEU A 68 -2.76 -1.58 4.51
N LEU A 69 -3.07 -0.60 3.66
CA LEU A 69 -3.16 0.83 4.00
C LEU A 69 -4.21 1.14 5.09
N GLN A 70 -5.28 0.34 5.16
CA GLN A 70 -6.29 0.46 6.20
C GLN A 70 -5.79 0.06 7.59
N HIS A 71 -4.70 -0.68 7.69
CA HIS A 71 -4.17 -1.11 8.98
C HIS A 71 -3.44 0.04 9.67
N ASP A 72 -3.89 0.45 10.85
CA ASP A 72 -3.21 1.49 11.65
C ASP A 72 -1.77 1.15 12.06
N ASP A 73 -1.41 -0.14 12.05
CA ASP A 73 -0.13 -0.70 12.49
C ASP A 73 0.86 -0.95 11.34
N LEU A 74 0.77 -0.26 10.19
CA LEU A 74 1.86 -0.32 9.21
C LEU A 74 3.18 0.02 9.91
N GLY A 75 4.19 -0.83 9.74
CA GLY A 75 5.56 -0.62 10.20
C GLY A 75 6.30 0.47 9.39
N VAL A 76 5.59 1.52 9.03
CA VAL A 76 6.11 2.72 8.37
C VAL A 76 6.41 3.77 9.41
N THR A 77 7.57 4.38 9.27
CA THR A 77 7.98 5.51 10.13
C THR A 77 7.31 6.80 9.69
N GLU A 78 6.96 6.94 8.40
CA GLU A 78 6.46 8.16 7.78
C GLU A 78 5.40 7.84 6.73
N GLU A 79 4.28 8.57 6.75
CA GLU A 79 3.22 8.47 5.73
C GLU A 79 3.73 8.87 4.33
N GLU A 80 4.85 9.60 4.25
CA GLU A 80 5.49 9.97 2.99
C GLU A 80 5.95 8.73 2.21
N GLN A 81 6.43 7.69 2.89
CA GLN A 81 6.80 6.43 2.26
C GLN A 81 5.57 5.72 1.69
N VAL A 82 4.47 5.73 2.45
CA VAL A 82 3.20 5.15 2.03
C VAL A 82 2.70 5.84 0.75
N PHE A 83 2.75 7.17 0.73
CA PHE A 83 2.36 7.95 -0.44
C PHE A 83 3.25 7.67 -1.66
N ASP A 84 4.58 7.66 -1.49
CA ASP A 84 5.51 7.42 -2.60
C ASP A 84 5.27 6.06 -3.24
N VAL A 85 4.99 5.04 -2.41
CA VAL A 85 4.67 3.68 -2.84
C VAL A 85 3.36 3.60 -3.60
N VAL A 86 2.30 4.25 -3.09
CA VAL A 86 1.02 4.31 -3.79
C VAL A 86 1.20 4.95 -5.16
N MET A 87 1.98 6.03 -5.23
CA MET A 87 2.28 6.69 -6.50
C MET A 87 3.12 5.81 -7.43
N HIS A 88 4.11 5.08 -6.90
CA HIS A 88 4.91 4.13 -7.66
C HIS A 88 4.05 2.99 -8.21
N TRP A 89 3.16 2.45 -7.37
CA TRP A 89 2.19 1.42 -7.71
C TRP A 89 1.22 1.87 -8.81
N VAL A 90 0.69 3.09 -8.72
CA VAL A 90 -0.19 3.63 -9.78
C VAL A 90 0.60 3.87 -11.06
N ARG A 91 1.82 4.41 -11.00
CA ARG A 91 2.68 4.65 -12.17
C ARG A 91 3.00 3.37 -12.94
N ALA A 92 3.17 2.24 -12.25
CA ALA A 92 3.46 0.95 -12.88
C ALA A 92 2.33 0.47 -13.82
N ARG A 93 1.06 0.85 -13.57
CA ARG A 93 -0.06 0.60 -14.49
C ARG A 93 -1.00 1.80 -14.54
N GLN A 94 -0.48 2.94 -14.99
CA GLN A 94 -1.21 4.20 -14.97
C GLN A 94 -2.57 4.10 -15.67
N ASP A 95 -2.68 3.45 -16.83
CA ASP A 95 -3.92 3.38 -17.60
C ASP A 95 -5.10 2.73 -16.84
N GLU A 96 -4.84 1.71 -16.02
CA GLU A 96 -5.88 0.99 -15.26
C GLU A 96 -5.99 1.51 -13.82
N ARG A 97 -4.85 1.84 -13.19
CA ARG A 97 -4.77 2.18 -11.77
C ARG A 97 -5.08 3.65 -11.49
N ILE A 98 -5.03 4.54 -12.49
CA ILE A 98 -5.41 5.96 -12.30
C ILE A 98 -6.88 6.11 -11.89
N ALA A 99 -7.75 5.19 -12.33
CA ALA A 99 -9.14 5.13 -11.89
C ALA A 99 -9.28 4.68 -10.43
N GLN A 100 -8.32 3.90 -9.91
CA GLN A 100 -8.29 3.42 -8.53
C GLN A 100 -7.52 4.36 -7.59
N LEU A 101 -6.71 5.27 -8.14
CA LEU A 101 -5.94 6.27 -7.39
C LEU A 101 -6.76 7.00 -6.31
N PRO A 102 -7.95 7.59 -6.59
CA PRO A 102 -8.73 8.27 -5.55
C PRO A 102 -9.18 7.34 -4.44
N HIS A 103 -9.54 6.10 -4.77
CA HIS A 103 -9.94 5.11 -3.78
C HIS A 103 -8.77 4.77 -2.86
N VAL A 104 -7.59 4.47 -3.43
CA VAL A 104 -6.38 4.15 -2.65
C VAL A 104 -5.92 5.34 -1.80
N LEU A 105 -5.93 6.56 -2.36
CA LEU A 105 -5.54 7.77 -1.65
C LEU A 105 -6.44 8.10 -0.46
N THR A 106 -7.71 7.69 -0.50
CA THR A 106 -8.63 7.89 0.64
C THR A 106 -8.18 7.09 1.87
N HIS A 107 -7.39 6.04 1.69
CA HIS A 107 -6.81 5.24 2.77
C HIS A 107 -5.44 5.74 3.23
N VAL A 108 -4.80 6.65 2.50
CA VAL A 108 -3.56 7.30 2.92
C VAL A 108 -3.89 8.49 3.81
N ARG A 109 -3.20 8.64 4.95
CA ARG A 109 -3.47 9.76 5.86
C ARG A 109 -2.69 10.98 5.40
N LEU A 110 -3.14 11.54 4.28
CA LEU A 110 -2.70 12.83 3.76
C LEU A 110 -2.56 13.95 4.84
N PRO A 111 -3.46 14.06 5.84
CA PRO A 111 -3.30 15.03 6.93
C PRO A 111 -2.10 14.79 7.87
N LEU A 112 -1.50 13.61 7.87
CA LEU A 112 -0.31 13.29 8.67
C LEU A 112 1.01 13.51 7.91
N LEU A 113 0.95 13.75 6.59
CA LEU A 113 2.11 14.08 5.77
C LEU A 113 2.72 15.43 6.18
N ASP A 114 4.01 15.60 5.98
CA ASP A 114 4.63 16.91 6.22
C ASP A 114 4.03 17.97 5.28
N PRO A 115 3.63 19.16 5.77
CA PRO A 115 2.99 20.18 4.94
C PRO A 115 3.85 20.60 3.74
N TRP A 116 5.18 20.56 3.90
CA TRP A 116 6.09 20.86 2.80
C TRP A 116 6.06 19.77 1.72
N TYR A 117 6.11 18.50 2.12
CA TYR A 117 6.00 17.36 1.21
C TYR A 117 4.63 17.35 0.50
N PHE A 118 3.55 17.63 1.22
CA PHE A 118 2.21 17.70 0.65
C PHE A 118 2.12 18.72 -0.50
N VAL A 119 2.63 19.94 -0.29
CA VAL A 119 2.55 20.99 -1.32
C VAL A 119 3.50 20.73 -2.48
N GLU A 120 4.73 20.26 -2.20
CA GLU A 120 5.74 20.07 -3.25
C GLU A 120 5.50 18.79 -4.06
N LYS A 121 5.32 17.65 -3.38
CA LYS A 121 5.20 16.32 -3.98
C LYS A 121 3.76 16.00 -4.34
N VAL A 122 2.80 16.17 -3.43
CA VAL A 122 1.40 15.75 -3.67
C VAL A 122 0.68 16.71 -4.62
N GLU A 123 0.61 18.01 -4.29
CA GLU A 123 -0.04 19.02 -5.16
C GLU A 123 0.74 19.27 -6.47
N GLY A 124 2.05 18.98 -6.46
CA GLY A 124 2.92 19.09 -7.63
C GLY A 124 2.83 17.93 -8.61
N ASP A 125 2.34 16.76 -8.19
CA ASP A 125 2.36 15.57 -9.02
C ASP A 125 1.36 15.67 -10.19
N PRO A 126 1.80 15.38 -11.43
CA PRO A 126 0.93 15.44 -12.61
C PRO A 126 -0.24 14.45 -12.55
N LEU A 127 -0.11 13.30 -11.89
CA LEU A 127 -1.19 12.30 -11.77
C LEU A 127 -2.31 12.82 -10.88
N ILE A 128 -1.93 13.40 -9.74
CA ILE A 128 -2.86 14.05 -8.80
C ILE A 128 -3.59 15.19 -9.51
N ARG A 129 -2.86 15.99 -10.31
CA ARG A 129 -3.46 17.09 -11.11
C ARG A 129 -4.37 16.63 -12.24
N GLN A 130 -4.11 15.46 -12.82
CA GLN A 130 -4.95 14.87 -13.86
C GLN A 130 -6.24 14.27 -13.29
N CYS A 131 -6.21 13.81 -12.04
CA CYS A 131 -7.38 13.26 -11.35
C CYS A 131 -8.18 14.33 -10.61
N ALA A 132 -9.28 14.79 -11.19
CA ALA A 132 -10.18 15.72 -10.48
C ALA A 132 -10.82 15.11 -9.21
N GLU A 133 -10.94 13.77 -9.14
CA GLU A 133 -11.53 13.07 -8.00
C GLU A 133 -10.66 13.08 -6.74
N VAL A 134 -9.35 13.27 -6.85
CA VAL A 134 -8.47 13.37 -5.68
C VAL A 134 -8.48 14.76 -5.06
N PHE A 135 -8.93 15.77 -5.81
CA PHE A 135 -8.99 17.16 -5.38
C PHE A 135 -9.73 17.39 -4.03
N PRO A 136 -10.93 16.81 -3.77
CA PRO A 136 -11.59 16.95 -2.48
C PRO A 136 -10.76 16.37 -1.32
N LEU A 137 -10.07 15.24 -1.53
CA LEU A 137 -9.19 14.62 -0.52
C LEU A 137 -8.03 15.56 -0.16
N LEU A 138 -7.42 16.18 -1.16
CA LEU A 138 -6.35 17.16 -0.96
C LEU A 138 -6.85 18.41 -0.22
N GLN A 139 -8.05 18.89 -0.54
CA GLN A 139 -8.62 20.05 0.15
C GLN A 139 -8.88 19.74 1.62
N GLU A 140 -9.41 18.56 1.93
CA GLU A 140 -9.64 18.13 3.32
C GLU A 140 -8.32 18.03 4.10
N ALA A 141 -7.29 17.40 3.52
CA ALA A 141 -5.96 17.35 4.11
C ALA A 141 -5.35 18.75 4.30
N ARG A 142 -5.51 19.65 3.33
CA ARG A 142 -5.04 21.04 3.42
C ARG A 142 -5.75 21.79 4.55
N ILE A 143 -7.06 21.62 4.69
CA ILE A 143 -7.84 22.22 5.78
C ILE A 143 -7.34 21.68 7.12
N TYR A 144 -7.06 20.38 7.22
CA TYR A 144 -6.48 19.79 8.42
C TYR A 144 -5.12 20.40 8.76
N HIS A 145 -4.22 20.54 7.78
CA HIS A 145 -2.92 21.19 7.95
C HIS A 145 -3.02 22.67 8.37
N LEU A 146 -4.06 23.37 7.88
CA LEU A 146 -4.34 24.77 8.23
C LEU A 146 -5.03 24.91 9.60
N SER A 147 -5.85 23.93 9.99
CA SER A 147 -6.64 23.91 11.23
C SER A 147 -5.90 23.25 12.40
N GLY A 148 -4.85 22.46 12.14
CA GLY A 148 -4.05 21.74 13.14
C GLY A 148 -3.03 22.59 13.90
N LYS A 149 -3.17 23.93 13.84
CA LYS A 149 -2.44 24.88 14.71
C LYS A 149 -3.38 25.49 15.75
N GLU A 150 -4.03 24.65 16.56
CA GLU A 150 -4.61 25.06 17.85
C GLU A 150 -4.32 24.02 18.93
#